data_AF-A0A1G0K4J9-F1
#
_entry.id   AF-A0A1G0K4J9-F1
#
_cell.length_a   1.000
_cell.length_b   1.000
_cell.length_c   1.000
_cell.angle_alpha   90.00
_cell.angle_beta   90.00
_cell.angle_gamma   90.00
#
_symmetry.space_group_name_H-M   'P 1'
#
loop_
_entity.id
_entity.type
_entity.pdbx_description
1 polymer ?
#
loop_
_entity_poly.entity_id
_entity_poly.type
_entity_poly.pdbx_seq_one_letter_code
_entity_poly.pdbx_strand_id
1 'polypeptide(L)'
;MTATFTDAQITAGAFTTVNGVAAGATETAVINVASGATLSIAGAAATNVTLVMNGADGNESLTGDADGPTTINGNAGNDTLVGGTAADTLSGGDGADTFTIGATDSLNTALDTISDYTAGTDKLGLAVTPAGTFGTAAAGAAGASVAADVAATGTTSGTLATDIATAVAAQIVAGAGFWDWAGDTIIVKLTGASVAGTNVTYVVQNQVNDTTYDAAADTVVALIGTSTGPAALTDFV
;
A
#
# COMPACT_ATOMS: atom_id res chain seq x y z
N MET A 1 5.13 -13.49 -21.72
CA MET A 1 4.05 -14.45 -21.99
C MET A 1 3.10 -14.43 -20.79
N THR A 2 1.83 -14.80 -20.97
CA THR A 2 0.84 -14.85 -19.88
C THR A 2 0.43 -16.30 -19.67
N ALA A 3 0.64 -16.82 -18.47
CA ALA A 3 0.14 -18.12 -18.05
C ALA A 3 -0.97 -17.90 -17.01
N THR A 4 -2.07 -18.64 -17.13
CA THR A 4 -3.22 -18.53 -16.22
C THR A 4 -3.35 -19.82 -15.42
N PHE A 5 -3.47 -19.68 -14.11
CA PHE A 5 -3.59 -20.77 -13.16
C PHE A 5 -4.83 -20.58 -12.29
N THR A 6 -5.40 -21.67 -11.79
CA THR A 6 -6.41 -21.66 -10.72
C THR A 6 -5.73 -21.92 -9.38
N ASP A 7 -6.31 -21.46 -8.28
CA ASP A 7 -5.85 -21.78 -6.92
C ASP A 7 -5.59 -23.28 -6.68
N ALA A 8 -6.42 -24.18 -7.23
CA ALA A 8 -6.21 -25.63 -7.13
C ALA A 8 -4.89 -26.11 -7.76
N GLN A 9 -4.27 -25.31 -8.63
CA GLN A 9 -2.99 -25.58 -9.28
C GLN A 9 -1.80 -24.94 -8.53
N ILE A 10 -2.06 -24.05 -7.56
CA ILE A 10 -1.04 -23.23 -6.89
C ILE A 10 -0.98 -23.60 -5.41
N THR A 11 0.11 -24.23 -5.00
CA THR A 11 0.49 -24.38 -3.58
C THR A 11 1.54 -23.32 -3.24
N ALA A 12 1.63 -22.87 -1.99
CA ALA A 12 2.72 -21.99 -1.54
C ALA A 12 4.10 -22.49 -2.01
N GLY A 13 4.89 -21.61 -2.65
CA GLY A 13 6.20 -21.95 -3.24
C GLY A 13 6.16 -22.64 -4.61
N ALA A 14 5.01 -22.72 -5.30
CA ALA A 14 4.88 -23.37 -6.60
C ALA A 14 5.63 -22.68 -7.76
N PHE A 15 5.95 -21.38 -7.61
CA PHE A 15 6.72 -20.62 -8.62
C PHE A 15 8.16 -20.44 -8.16
N THR A 16 9.07 -21.28 -8.66
CA THR A 16 10.52 -21.14 -8.40
C THR A 16 11.33 -20.80 -9.65
N THR A 17 10.86 -21.19 -10.85
CA THR A 17 11.48 -20.82 -12.14
C THR A 17 10.44 -20.80 -13.26
N VAL A 18 10.42 -19.73 -14.06
CA VAL A 18 9.77 -19.71 -15.39
C VAL A 18 10.86 -19.85 -16.44
N ASN A 19 11.04 -21.06 -16.97
CA ASN A 19 12.12 -21.37 -17.92
C ASN A 19 11.64 -21.11 -19.36
N GLY A 20 12.29 -20.21 -20.10
CA GLY A 20 12.03 -20.04 -21.54
C GLY A 20 11.95 -18.62 -22.09
N VAL A 21 12.34 -17.59 -21.33
CA VAL A 21 12.17 -16.19 -21.74
C VAL A 21 13.54 -15.56 -22.00
N ALA A 22 13.65 -14.79 -23.08
CA ALA A 22 14.86 -14.05 -23.38
C ALA A 22 15.23 -13.15 -22.20
N ALA A 23 16.54 -13.06 -21.90
CA ALA A 23 17.03 -12.23 -20.80
C ALA A 23 16.46 -10.80 -20.88
N GLY A 24 15.75 -10.38 -19.84
CA GLY A 24 15.18 -9.04 -19.72
C GLY A 24 13.71 -8.86 -20.13
N ALA A 25 12.98 -9.91 -20.53
CA ALA A 25 11.53 -9.83 -20.68
C ALA A 25 10.81 -10.21 -19.38
N THR A 26 9.91 -9.34 -18.92
CA THR A 26 9.04 -9.57 -17.76
C THR A 26 7.89 -10.50 -18.15
N GLU A 27 7.65 -11.53 -17.34
CA GLU A 27 6.52 -12.44 -17.50
C GLU A 27 5.38 -12.08 -16.56
N THR A 28 4.16 -12.45 -16.93
CA THR A 28 2.99 -12.28 -16.07
C THR A 28 2.37 -13.63 -15.75
N ALA A 29 2.29 -13.98 -14.47
CA ALA A 29 1.50 -15.11 -14.01
C ALA A 29 0.16 -14.59 -13.48
N VAL A 30 -0.93 -15.05 -14.08
CA VAL A 30 -2.29 -14.73 -13.64
C VAL A 30 -2.81 -15.89 -12.81
N ILE A 31 -3.25 -15.61 -11.60
CA ILE A 31 -3.77 -16.58 -10.64
C ILE A 31 -5.22 -16.19 -10.35
N ASN A 32 -6.15 -17.09 -10.67
CA ASN A 32 -7.56 -16.92 -10.31
C ASN A 32 -7.84 -17.73 -9.05
N VAL A 33 -8.27 -17.04 -8.00
CA VAL A 33 -8.49 -17.58 -6.67
C VAL A 33 -9.96 -17.97 -6.53
N ALA A 34 -10.27 -19.11 -5.92
CA ALA A 34 -11.66 -19.51 -5.72
C ALA A 34 -12.33 -18.63 -4.64
N SER A 35 -13.66 -18.51 -4.76
CA SER A 35 -14.48 -17.77 -3.80
C SER A 35 -14.30 -18.28 -2.36
N GLY A 36 -14.01 -17.35 -1.45
CA GLY A 36 -13.78 -17.55 -0.03
C GLY A 36 -12.42 -18.17 0.31
N ALA A 37 -11.48 -18.23 -0.63
CA ALA A 37 -10.21 -18.91 -0.41
C ALA A 37 -9.16 -18.01 0.24
N THR A 38 -8.19 -18.67 0.85
CA THR A 38 -6.95 -18.05 1.35
C THR A 38 -5.80 -18.50 0.48
N LEU A 39 -5.05 -17.55 -0.09
CA LEU A 39 -3.87 -17.81 -0.89
C LEU A 39 -2.73 -16.90 -0.46
N SER A 40 -1.57 -17.50 -0.19
CA SER A 40 -0.33 -16.76 0.10
C SER A 40 0.78 -17.27 -0.80
N ILE A 41 1.41 -16.33 -1.52
CA ILE A 41 2.53 -16.57 -2.44
C ILE A 41 3.85 -16.06 -1.83
N ALA A 42 3.93 -15.98 -0.51
CA ALA A 42 5.12 -15.51 0.19
C ALA A 42 6.36 -16.38 -0.11
N GLY A 43 7.46 -15.74 -0.53
CA GLY A 43 8.76 -16.37 -0.77
C GLY A 43 8.85 -17.15 -2.07
N ALA A 44 7.93 -16.93 -3.01
CA ALA A 44 8.11 -17.36 -4.38
C ALA A 44 9.17 -16.45 -5.01
N ALA A 45 10.46 -16.78 -4.89
CA ALA A 45 11.58 -16.01 -5.42
C ALA A 45 11.59 -15.90 -6.97
N ALA A 46 10.50 -15.39 -7.54
CA ALA A 46 10.19 -15.40 -8.95
C ALA A 46 10.84 -14.19 -9.60
N THR A 47 12.15 -14.26 -9.79
CA THR A 47 12.89 -13.24 -10.53
C THR A 47 12.29 -13.07 -11.94
N ASN A 48 11.98 -11.83 -12.33
CA ASN A 48 11.39 -11.44 -13.62
C ASN A 48 9.93 -11.90 -13.87
N VAL A 49 9.16 -12.17 -12.82
CA VAL A 49 7.72 -12.44 -12.93
C VAL A 49 6.96 -11.36 -12.16
N THR A 50 5.97 -10.75 -12.80
CA THR A 50 4.92 -9.98 -12.14
C THR A 50 3.73 -10.90 -11.89
N LEU A 51 3.21 -10.88 -10.68
CA LEU A 51 2.03 -11.66 -10.33
C LEU A 51 0.77 -10.83 -10.51
N VAL A 52 -0.30 -11.46 -11.00
CA VAL A 52 -1.65 -10.91 -10.99
C VAL A 52 -2.54 -11.93 -10.28
N MET A 53 -3.04 -11.58 -9.11
CA MET A 53 -3.99 -12.39 -8.35
C MET A 53 -5.38 -11.79 -8.47
N ASN A 54 -6.33 -12.59 -8.93
CA ASN A 54 -7.73 -12.21 -9.01
C ASN A 54 -8.53 -13.07 -8.03
N GLY A 55 -9.13 -12.45 -7.02
CA GLY A 55 -10.17 -13.03 -6.18
C GLY A 55 -11.46 -13.31 -6.95
N ALA A 56 -12.54 -13.52 -6.23
CA ALA A 56 -13.85 -13.87 -6.76
C ALA A 56 -14.95 -13.10 -5.99
N ASP A 57 -16.13 -13.69 -5.82
CA ASP A 57 -17.26 -13.05 -5.13
C ASP A 57 -17.29 -13.34 -3.61
N GLY A 58 -16.25 -13.99 -3.07
CA GLY A 58 -16.19 -14.40 -1.67
C GLY A 58 -15.31 -13.49 -0.84
N ASN A 59 -15.17 -13.78 0.45
CA ASN A 59 -14.20 -13.08 1.29
C ASN A 59 -12.85 -13.80 1.18
N GLU A 60 -11.95 -13.26 0.38
CA GLU A 60 -10.62 -13.81 0.16
C GLU A 60 -9.58 -13.25 1.13
N SER A 61 -8.55 -14.05 1.40
CA SER A 61 -7.33 -13.58 2.06
C SER A 61 -6.16 -13.84 1.13
N LEU A 62 -5.65 -12.77 0.54
CA LEU A 62 -4.66 -12.80 -0.53
C LEU A 62 -3.37 -12.15 -0.06
N THR A 63 -2.26 -12.88 -0.16
CA THR A 63 -0.92 -12.36 0.10
C THR A 63 -0.05 -12.59 -1.12
N GLY A 64 0.46 -11.51 -1.70
CA GLY A 64 1.36 -11.54 -2.84
C GLY A 64 2.77 -12.02 -2.49
N ASP A 65 3.68 -11.81 -3.43
CA ASP A 65 5.08 -12.20 -3.29
C ASP A 65 5.92 -11.11 -2.63
N ALA A 66 6.88 -11.51 -1.80
CA ALA A 66 7.82 -10.58 -1.19
C ALA A 66 8.86 -10.06 -2.19
N ASP A 67 9.25 -10.88 -3.17
CA ASP A 67 10.41 -10.62 -4.02
C ASP A 67 10.07 -9.92 -5.36
N GLY A 68 8.78 -9.83 -5.72
CA GLY A 68 8.34 -9.31 -7.01
C GLY A 68 7.01 -8.55 -6.95
N PRO A 69 6.79 -7.54 -7.83
CA PRO A 69 5.55 -6.80 -7.90
C PRO A 69 4.34 -7.70 -8.14
N THR A 70 3.30 -7.48 -7.35
CA THR A 70 2.03 -8.20 -7.39
C THR A 70 0.89 -7.20 -7.60
N THR A 71 0.03 -7.49 -8.58
CA THR A 71 -1.29 -6.88 -8.69
C THR A 71 -2.30 -7.81 -8.02
N ILE A 72 -3.04 -7.32 -7.03
CA ILE A 72 -4.07 -8.09 -6.33
C ILE A 72 -5.41 -7.39 -6.53
N ASN A 73 -6.39 -8.11 -7.08
CA ASN A 73 -7.78 -7.68 -7.20
C ASN A 73 -8.63 -8.58 -6.31
N GLY A 74 -9.24 -8.05 -5.25
CA GLY A 74 -10.16 -8.76 -4.37
C GLY A 74 -11.46 -9.15 -5.09
N ASN A 75 -12.00 -8.19 -5.86
CA ASN A 75 -13.29 -8.28 -6.56
C ASN A 75 -14.47 -8.01 -5.63
N ALA A 76 -15.33 -8.98 -5.33
CA ALA A 76 -16.50 -8.73 -4.51
C ALA A 76 -16.41 -9.56 -3.23
N GLY A 77 -16.75 -8.96 -2.09
CA GLY A 77 -16.57 -9.60 -0.79
C GLY A 77 -15.84 -8.68 0.17
N ASN A 78 -15.60 -9.15 1.38
CA ASN A 78 -14.77 -8.42 2.35
C ASN A 78 -13.40 -9.07 2.39
N ASP A 79 -12.48 -8.54 1.60
CA ASP A 79 -11.19 -9.16 1.35
C ASP A 79 -10.12 -8.65 2.30
N THR A 80 -9.08 -9.47 2.51
CA THR A 80 -7.86 -9.06 3.20
C THR A 80 -6.68 -9.22 2.26
N LEU A 81 -6.09 -8.09 1.85
CA LEU A 81 -5.06 -8.03 0.82
C LEU A 81 -3.73 -7.57 1.42
N VAL A 82 -2.66 -8.28 1.08
CA VAL A 82 -1.28 -7.98 1.48
C VAL A 82 -0.40 -8.05 0.24
N GLY A 83 0.23 -6.95 -0.15
CA GLY A 83 1.06 -6.88 -1.36
C GLY A 83 2.30 -7.76 -1.25
N GLY A 84 3.16 -7.46 -0.28
CA GLY A 84 4.47 -8.08 -0.19
C GLY A 84 5.50 -7.10 0.36
N THR A 85 6.67 -7.02 -0.27
CA THR A 85 7.65 -5.94 0.00
C THR A 85 8.10 -5.23 -1.28
N ALA A 86 7.54 -5.65 -2.42
CA ALA A 86 7.78 -5.02 -3.71
C ALA A 86 6.79 -3.86 -3.91
N ALA A 87 6.87 -3.17 -5.05
CA ALA A 87 5.85 -2.16 -5.38
C ALA A 87 4.59 -2.86 -5.89
N ASP A 88 3.57 -2.96 -5.05
CA ASP A 88 2.36 -3.70 -5.34
C ASP A 88 1.19 -2.78 -5.75
N THR A 89 0.19 -3.36 -6.42
CA THR A 89 -1.06 -2.68 -6.76
C THR A 89 -2.23 -3.47 -6.24
N LEU A 90 -2.99 -2.87 -5.32
CA LEU A 90 -4.08 -3.52 -4.60
C LEU A 90 -5.41 -2.86 -4.97
N SER A 91 -6.42 -3.67 -5.26
CA SER A 91 -7.79 -3.25 -5.50
C SER A 91 -8.68 -4.15 -4.66
N GLY A 92 -9.45 -3.59 -3.74
CA GLY A 92 -10.40 -4.34 -2.91
C GLY A 92 -11.62 -4.74 -3.73
N GLY A 93 -12.22 -3.76 -4.39
CA GLY A 93 -13.42 -3.89 -5.20
C GLY A 93 -14.68 -3.57 -4.39
N ASP A 94 -15.71 -4.40 -4.53
CA ASP A 94 -16.99 -4.24 -3.87
C ASP A 94 -16.98 -4.92 -2.49
N GLY A 95 -17.04 -4.15 -1.42
CA GLY A 95 -17.23 -4.67 -0.07
C GLY A 95 -16.48 -3.83 0.96
N ALA A 96 -16.20 -4.43 2.13
CA ALA A 96 -15.43 -3.79 3.18
C ALA A 96 -14.07 -4.47 3.30
N ASP A 97 -13.10 -3.95 2.58
CA ASP A 97 -11.80 -4.58 2.39
C ASP A 97 -10.77 -4.11 3.40
N THR A 98 -9.76 -4.92 3.64
CA THR A 98 -8.63 -4.60 4.51
C THR A 98 -7.32 -4.74 3.75
N PHE A 99 -6.62 -3.63 3.56
CA PHE A 99 -5.29 -3.59 2.97
C PHE A 99 -4.26 -3.56 4.10
N THR A 100 -3.46 -4.62 4.25
CA THR A 100 -2.45 -4.69 5.31
C THR A 100 -1.07 -4.38 4.73
N ILE A 101 -0.44 -3.34 5.26
CA ILE A 101 0.89 -2.85 4.86
C ILE A 101 1.86 -3.09 6.02
N GLY A 102 2.92 -3.85 5.75
CA GLY A 102 3.92 -4.21 6.74
C GLY A 102 4.88 -3.08 7.11
N ALA A 103 5.64 -3.25 8.20
CA ALA A 103 6.58 -2.24 8.71
C ALA A 103 7.78 -1.96 7.80
N THR A 104 8.09 -2.91 6.93
CA THR A 104 9.19 -2.89 5.97
C THR A 104 8.68 -2.95 4.53
N ASP A 105 7.37 -2.75 4.38
CA ASP A 105 6.64 -2.79 3.13
C ASP A 105 6.39 -1.36 2.65
N SER A 106 6.14 -1.18 1.35
CA SER A 106 5.73 0.09 0.76
C SER A 106 6.68 1.24 1.12
N LEU A 107 7.99 1.03 0.93
CA LEU A 107 9.01 2.07 1.06
C LEU A 107 8.99 2.97 -0.20
N ASN A 108 9.60 4.16 -0.17
CA ASN A 108 9.50 5.09 -1.31
C ASN A 108 9.92 4.48 -2.66
N THR A 109 10.89 3.55 -2.63
CA THR A 109 11.46 2.92 -3.82
C THR A 109 10.63 1.73 -4.32
N ALA A 110 9.70 1.26 -3.50
CA ALA A 110 8.84 0.12 -3.73
C ALA A 110 7.43 0.44 -3.19
N LEU A 111 6.86 1.56 -3.64
CA LEU A 111 5.62 2.11 -3.14
C LEU A 111 4.41 1.30 -3.59
N ASP A 112 3.58 0.87 -2.64
CA ASP A 112 2.28 0.27 -2.91
C ASP A 112 1.24 1.31 -3.30
N THR A 113 0.34 0.87 -4.18
CA THR A 113 -0.80 1.64 -4.65
C THR A 113 -2.09 0.89 -4.40
N ILE A 114 -2.99 1.50 -3.62
CA ILE A 114 -4.37 1.03 -3.45
C ILE A 114 -5.26 1.83 -4.39
N SER A 115 -5.89 1.17 -5.36
CA SER A 115 -6.50 1.79 -6.54
C SER A 115 -8.00 2.09 -6.45
N ASP A 116 -8.65 1.72 -5.35
CA ASP A 116 -10.11 1.89 -5.18
C ASP A 116 -10.55 2.19 -3.74
N TYR A 117 -9.60 2.57 -2.87
CA TYR A 117 -9.87 2.83 -1.46
C TYR A 117 -11.08 3.75 -1.21
N THR A 118 -12.00 3.28 -0.37
CA THR A 118 -13.24 3.94 0.03
C THR A 118 -13.29 4.14 1.56
N ALA A 119 -13.01 5.37 2.00
CA ALA A 119 -13.05 5.75 3.41
C ALA A 119 -14.38 5.40 4.10
N GLY A 120 -14.32 4.95 5.36
CA GLY A 120 -15.48 4.52 6.15
C GLY A 120 -16.04 3.14 5.78
N THR A 121 -15.53 2.51 4.72
CA THR A 121 -15.87 1.14 4.31
C THR A 121 -14.63 0.26 4.38
N ASP A 122 -13.57 0.68 3.68
CA ASP A 122 -12.29 -0.01 3.63
C ASP A 122 -11.37 0.40 4.79
N LYS A 123 -10.44 -0.50 5.09
CA LYS A 123 -9.51 -0.39 6.21
C LYS A 123 -8.06 -0.49 5.76
N LEU A 124 -7.21 0.31 6.40
CA LEU A 124 -5.76 0.23 6.30
C LEU A 124 -5.21 -0.40 7.57
N GLY A 125 -4.79 -1.66 7.46
CA GLY A 125 -3.94 -2.29 8.46
C GLY A 125 -2.53 -1.77 8.28
N LEU A 126 -2.04 -0.98 9.22
CA LEU A 126 -0.63 -0.54 9.23
C LEU A 126 0.17 -1.36 10.23
N ALA A 127 1.49 -1.28 10.15
CA ALA A 127 2.38 -1.96 11.10
C ALA A 127 2.06 -1.63 12.57
N VAL A 128 1.68 -0.38 12.82
CA VAL A 128 1.16 0.09 14.10
C VAL A 128 -0.14 0.82 13.84
N THR A 129 -1.24 0.37 14.46
CA THR A 129 -2.51 1.09 14.37
C THR A 129 -2.37 2.46 15.05
N PRO A 130 -2.63 3.58 14.34
CA PRO A 130 -2.61 4.91 14.96
C PRO A 130 -3.68 5.03 16.06
N ALA A 131 -3.44 5.88 17.06
CA ALA A 131 -4.36 6.08 18.18
C ALA A 131 -4.68 7.57 18.43
N GLY A 132 -5.58 7.85 19.37
CA GLY A 132 -5.87 9.21 19.84
C GLY A 132 -7.06 9.88 19.14
N THR A 133 -6.89 11.12 18.68
CA THR A 133 -7.92 11.88 17.95
C THR A 133 -7.42 12.15 16.54
N PHE A 134 -8.18 11.69 15.54
CA PHE A 134 -7.83 11.89 14.14
C PHE A 134 -7.81 13.38 13.77
N GLY A 135 -6.81 13.80 12.99
CA GLY A 135 -6.76 15.17 12.44
C GLY A 135 -6.26 16.23 13.41
N THR A 136 -5.91 15.86 14.65
CA THR A 136 -5.21 16.73 15.60
C THR A 136 -4.06 15.96 16.21
N ALA A 137 -2.85 16.52 16.21
CA ALA A 137 -1.70 15.86 16.80
C ALA A 137 -1.96 15.56 18.30
N ALA A 138 -1.92 14.29 18.66
CA ALA A 138 -1.96 13.85 20.05
C ALA A 138 -0.54 13.86 20.60
N ALA A 139 -0.29 14.52 21.74
CA ALA A 139 1.00 14.46 22.40
C ALA A 139 1.10 13.20 23.28
N GLY A 140 2.17 12.41 23.12
CA GLY A 140 2.54 11.33 24.04
C GLY A 140 2.05 9.92 23.70
N ALA A 141 1.61 9.66 22.46
CA ALA A 141 1.34 8.33 21.89
C ALA A 141 1.30 8.40 20.36
N ALA A 142 1.44 7.25 19.67
CA ALA A 142 1.30 7.13 18.22
C ALA A 142 -0.01 7.76 17.72
N GLY A 143 0.08 8.80 16.91
CA GLY A 143 -1.05 9.62 16.47
C GLY A 143 -1.34 9.56 14.97
N ALA A 144 -2.51 10.07 14.55
CA ALA A 144 -2.85 10.30 13.14
C ALA A 144 -3.21 11.77 12.88
N SER A 145 -2.57 12.39 11.89
CA SER A 145 -2.85 13.77 11.47
C SER A 145 -2.99 13.88 9.95
N VAL A 146 -3.70 14.91 9.51
CA VAL A 146 -3.89 15.21 8.10
C VAL A 146 -3.02 16.42 7.77
N ALA A 147 -2.11 16.26 6.80
CA ALA A 147 -1.37 17.37 6.26
C ALA A 147 -2.29 18.26 5.43
N ALA A 148 -1.98 19.57 5.39
CA ALA A 148 -2.62 20.46 4.43
C ALA A 148 -2.42 19.95 3.00
N ASP A 149 -3.40 20.18 2.12
CA ASP A 149 -3.26 19.89 0.68
C ASP A 149 -2.01 20.60 0.14
N VAL A 150 -1.02 19.82 -0.31
CA VAL A 150 0.25 20.34 -0.84
C VAL A 150 0.19 20.32 -2.37
N ALA A 151 0.49 21.45 -3.01
CA ALA A 151 0.65 21.49 -4.46
C ALA A 151 1.99 20.83 -4.84
N ALA A 152 1.96 19.79 -5.66
CA ALA A 152 3.17 19.07 -6.07
C ALA A 152 4.05 19.96 -6.97
N THR A 153 5.36 20.01 -6.70
CA THR A 153 6.31 20.86 -7.46
C THR A 153 7.01 20.05 -8.55
N GLY A 154 6.22 19.49 -9.47
CA GLY A 154 6.70 18.64 -10.55
C GLY A 154 6.32 17.18 -10.30
N THR A 155 5.71 16.53 -11.28
CA THR A 155 4.94 15.30 -11.05
C THR A 155 5.45 14.14 -11.88
N THR A 156 6.77 13.95 -11.87
CA THR A 156 7.39 12.72 -12.35
C THR A 156 7.78 11.87 -11.15
N SER A 157 7.91 10.55 -11.33
CA SER A 157 8.39 9.62 -10.29
C SER A 157 9.68 10.13 -9.58
N GLY A 158 10.50 10.94 -10.24
CA GLY A 158 11.73 11.51 -9.68
C GLY A 158 11.57 12.63 -8.64
N THR A 159 10.42 13.30 -8.55
CA THR A 159 10.17 14.40 -7.59
C THR A 159 9.18 14.02 -6.49
N LEU A 160 8.43 12.92 -6.67
CA LEU A 160 7.42 12.47 -5.71
C LEU A 160 7.97 12.31 -4.29
N ALA A 161 9.11 11.64 -4.13
CA ALA A 161 9.73 11.45 -2.82
C ALA A 161 10.12 12.79 -2.16
N THR A 162 10.55 13.78 -2.96
CA THR A 162 10.88 15.13 -2.48
C THR A 162 9.63 15.91 -2.06
N ASP A 163 8.54 15.81 -2.83
CA ASP A 163 7.28 16.46 -2.50
C ASP A 163 6.68 15.88 -1.21
N ILE A 164 6.68 14.55 -1.05
CA ILE A 164 6.24 13.88 0.19
C ILE A 164 7.11 14.31 1.38
N ALA A 165 8.43 14.25 1.23
CA ALA A 165 9.35 14.64 2.30
C ALA A 165 9.14 16.11 2.72
N THR A 166 8.90 17.00 1.76
CA THR A 166 8.62 18.41 2.02
C THR A 166 7.30 18.59 2.77
N ALA A 167 6.26 17.88 2.36
CA ALA A 167 4.94 17.93 3.01
C ALA A 167 5.00 17.41 4.45
N VAL A 168 5.67 16.28 4.67
CA VAL A 168 5.87 15.70 6.00
C VAL A 168 6.69 16.64 6.88
N ALA A 169 7.82 17.14 6.40
CA ALA A 169 8.66 18.07 7.16
C ALA A 169 7.93 19.35 7.57
N ALA A 170 7.05 19.88 6.71
CA ALA A 170 6.23 21.05 7.04
C ALA A 170 5.26 20.79 8.20
N GLN A 171 4.72 19.57 8.33
CA GLN A 171 3.87 19.19 9.46
C GLN A 171 4.68 19.00 10.75
N ILE A 172 5.88 18.43 10.66
CA ILE A 172 6.78 18.25 11.82
C ILE A 172 7.15 19.61 12.45
N VAL A 173 7.52 20.59 11.62
CA VAL A 173 7.98 21.92 12.09
C VAL A 173 6.85 22.76 12.73
N ALA A 174 5.58 22.42 12.46
CA ALA A 174 4.43 23.09 13.06
C ALA A 174 4.28 22.82 14.59
N GLY A 175 5.19 22.06 15.20
CA GLY A 175 5.47 22.13 16.64
C GLY A 175 4.68 21.15 17.50
N ALA A 176 4.15 20.07 16.93
CA ALA A 176 3.71 18.91 17.70
C ALA A 176 4.78 17.83 17.55
N GLY A 177 5.24 17.21 18.64
CA GLY A 177 6.01 15.96 18.62
C GLY A 177 5.14 14.81 18.10
N PHE A 178 4.67 14.96 16.87
CA PHE A 178 3.77 14.07 16.14
C PHE A 178 4.56 13.11 15.27
N TRP A 179 5.86 13.29 15.15
CA TRP A 179 6.75 12.39 14.45
C TRP A 179 7.88 12.13 15.43
N ASP A 180 7.59 11.44 16.53
CA ASP A 180 8.59 11.05 17.52
C ASP A 180 8.45 9.59 17.96
N TRP A 181 7.33 8.96 17.59
CA TRP A 181 6.98 7.61 17.96
C TRP A 181 6.69 6.75 16.72
N ALA A 182 7.15 5.49 16.75
CA ALA A 182 6.80 4.50 15.74
C ALA A 182 5.27 4.24 15.69
N GLY A 183 4.63 4.55 14.56
CA GLY A 183 3.18 4.50 14.37
C GLY A 183 2.54 5.87 14.19
N ASP A 184 3.28 6.94 14.44
CA ASP A 184 2.87 8.28 14.05
C ASP A 184 2.61 8.34 12.55
N THR A 185 1.44 8.84 12.16
CA THR A 185 0.93 8.73 10.79
C THR A 185 0.48 10.07 10.24
N ILE A 186 1.09 10.53 9.14
CA ILE A 186 0.70 11.74 8.42
C ILE A 186 0.01 11.35 7.11
N ILE A 187 -1.14 11.95 6.87
CA ILE A 187 -1.85 11.83 5.59
C ILE A 187 -1.52 13.04 4.73
N VAL A 188 -0.75 12.82 3.66
CA VAL A 188 -0.33 13.86 2.71
C VAL A 188 -1.20 13.80 1.45
N LYS A 189 -1.94 14.87 1.17
CA LYS A 189 -2.68 14.99 -0.08
C LYS A 189 -1.93 15.88 -1.06
N LEU A 190 -1.47 15.28 -2.16
CA LEU A 190 -0.82 16.02 -3.25
C LEU A 190 -1.86 16.40 -4.31
N THR A 191 -1.90 17.69 -4.64
CA THR A 191 -2.84 18.26 -5.62
C THR A 191 -2.13 18.70 -6.90
N GLY A 192 -2.82 18.59 -8.04
CA GLY A 192 -2.39 19.23 -9.29
C GLY A 192 -1.36 18.46 -10.13
N ALA A 193 -1.61 17.15 -10.36
CA ALA A 193 -0.93 16.24 -11.29
C ALA A 193 -0.12 15.09 -10.68
N SER A 194 -0.42 14.63 -9.46
CA SER A 194 0.05 13.32 -9.04
C SER A 194 -0.58 12.26 -9.96
N VAL A 195 0.25 11.44 -10.63
CA VAL A 195 -0.12 10.39 -11.61
C VAL A 195 -1.34 10.74 -12.49
N ALA A 196 -1.10 11.26 -13.70
CA ALA A 196 -2.12 11.50 -14.73
C ALA A 196 -3.19 12.58 -14.43
N GLY A 197 -2.95 13.52 -13.51
CA GLY A 197 -3.84 14.67 -13.29
C GLY A 197 -4.82 14.52 -12.13
N THR A 198 -4.70 13.44 -11.37
CA THR A 198 -5.54 13.13 -10.20
C THR A 198 -4.90 13.65 -8.91
N ASN A 199 -5.72 13.94 -7.91
CA ASN A 199 -5.20 14.14 -6.56
C ASN A 199 -4.92 12.76 -5.97
N VAL A 200 -3.75 12.59 -5.37
CA VAL A 200 -3.36 11.33 -4.72
C VAL A 200 -3.12 11.61 -3.25
N THR A 201 -3.64 10.72 -2.41
CA THR A 201 -3.40 10.75 -0.98
C THR A 201 -2.35 9.72 -0.61
N TYR A 202 -1.35 10.13 0.15
CA TYR A 202 -0.30 9.28 0.69
C TYR A 202 -0.50 9.16 2.18
N VAL A 203 -0.48 7.93 2.70
CA VAL A 203 -0.45 7.67 4.13
C VAL A 203 0.99 7.32 4.47
N VAL A 204 1.62 8.14 5.31
CA VAL A 204 3.01 7.98 5.72
C VAL A 204 3.05 7.63 7.19
N GLN A 205 3.68 6.52 7.56
CA GLN A 205 3.83 6.10 8.96
C GLN A 205 5.31 6.06 9.35
N ASN A 206 5.62 6.73 10.45
CA ASN A 206 6.92 6.67 11.08
C ASN A 206 7.16 5.25 11.62
N GLN A 207 8.21 4.58 11.18
CA GLN A 207 8.49 3.21 11.62
C GLN A 207 9.51 3.15 12.75
N VAL A 208 10.17 4.27 13.03
CA VAL A 208 11.26 4.38 14.00
C VAL A 208 10.95 5.50 14.99
N ASN A 209 11.39 5.39 16.24
CA ASN A 209 11.25 6.51 17.19
C ASN A 209 12.29 7.59 16.87
N ASP A 210 12.02 8.39 15.83
CA ASP A 210 12.85 9.52 15.41
C ASP A 210 11.99 10.75 15.08
N THR A 211 12.67 11.86 14.76
CA THR A 211 12.04 13.17 14.47
C THR A 211 12.17 13.62 13.03
N THR A 212 12.52 12.70 12.12
CA THR A 212 12.85 13.02 10.75
C THR A 212 12.32 11.95 9.82
N TYR A 213 11.52 12.34 8.84
CA TYR A 213 11.12 11.42 7.78
C TYR A 213 12.34 10.79 7.09
N ASP A 214 12.41 9.46 7.14
CA ASP A 214 13.39 8.64 6.44
C ASP A 214 12.66 7.73 5.46
N ALA A 215 12.71 8.09 4.18
CA ALA A 215 11.99 7.38 3.13
C ALA A 215 12.47 5.93 2.88
N ALA A 216 13.58 5.51 3.51
CA ALA A 216 14.07 4.13 3.48
C ALA A 216 13.64 3.31 4.71
N ALA A 217 13.13 3.95 5.76
CA ALA A 217 12.67 3.31 6.98
C ALA A 217 11.16 3.46 7.18
N ASP A 218 10.58 4.58 6.75
CA ASP A 218 9.19 4.92 6.93
C ASP A 218 8.30 4.36 5.83
N THR A 219 7.12 3.89 6.25
CA THR A 219 6.11 3.35 5.33
C THR A 219 5.42 4.49 4.62
N VAL A 220 5.23 4.37 3.31
CA VAL A 220 4.44 5.30 2.48
C VAL A 220 3.51 4.46 1.63
N VAL A 221 2.19 4.61 1.72
CA VAL A 221 1.25 3.95 0.79
C VAL A 221 0.44 4.99 0.02
N ALA A 222 0.25 4.78 -1.28
CA ALA A 222 -0.55 5.63 -2.13
C ALA A 222 -1.99 5.13 -2.23
N LEU A 223 -2.94 6.04 -2.06
CA LEU A 223 -4.37 5.81 -2.25
C LEU A 223 -4.82 6.58 -3.48
N ILE A 224 -5.23 5.83 -4.50
CA ILE A 224 -5.69 6.34 -5.79
C ILE A 224 -7.12 5.84 -5.98
N GLY A 225 -8.08 6.37 -5.21
CA GLY A 225 -9.47 5.92 -5.23
C GLY A 225 -10.47 7.07 -5.37
N THR A 226 -11.77 6.75 -5.25
CA THR A 226 -12.85 7.76 -5.29
C THR A 226 -12.89 8.64 -4.03
N SER A 227 -12.25 8.21 -2.94
CA SER A 227 -12.15 8.95 -1.69
C SER A 227 -10.81 9.69 -1.55
N THR A 228 -10.79 10.76 -0.74
CA THR A 228 -9.58 11.58 -0.50
C THR A 228 -8.61 10.95 0.53
N GLY A 229 -8.74 9.66 0.84
CA GLY A 229 -8.01 8.94 1.89
C GLY A 229 -8.79 8.78 3.21
N PRO A 230 -8.17 8.21 4.27
CA PRO A 230 -8.82 7.92 5.54
C PRO A 230 -9.46 9.16 6.15
N ALA A 231 -10.65 8.99 6.72
CA ALA A 231 -11.46 10.06 7.31
C ALA A 231 -11.58 9.95 8.84
N ALA A 232 -11.30 8.78 9.42
CA ALA A 232 -11.36 8.54 10.85
C ALA A 232 -10.35 7.48 11.32
N LEU A 233 -10.09 7.42 12.63
CA LEU A 233 -9.25 6.36 13.22
C LEU A 233 -9.82 4.95 13.01
N THR A 234 -11.14 4.82 12.82
CA THR A 234 -11.79 3.53 12.54
C THR A 234 -11.46 2.96 11.17
N ASP A 235 -10.86 3.77 10.30
CA ASP A 235 -10.38 3.36 8.99
C ASP A 235 -9.01 2.66 9.10
N PHE A 236 -8.40 2.64 10.29
CA PHE A 236 -7.18 1.89 10.58
C PHE A 236 -7.50 0.68 11.47
N VAL A 237 -6.76 -0.41 11.29
CA VAL A 237 -6.88 -1.65 12.08
C VAL A 237 -5.56 -2.22 12.53
#